data_AF-A0A1W6YPB1-F1
#
_entry.id   AF-A0A1W6YPB1-F1
#
_cell.length_a   1.000
_cell.length_b   1.000
_cell.length_c   1.000
_cell.angle_alpha   90.00
_cell.angle_beta   90.00
_cell.angle_gamma   90.00
#
_symmetry.space_group_name_H-M   'P 1'
#
loop_
_entity.id
_entity.type
_entity.pdbx_description
1 polymer ?
#
loop_
_entity_poly.entity_id
_entity_poly.type
_entity_poly.pdbx_seq_one_letter_code
_entity_poly.pdbx_strand_id
1 'polypeptide(L)'
;MSPALTAVIFHCVFNPDGSITHYGHTFEMNVFESMPNLYAVTVVERRSSETVKVHGCFFMVTTATHEDIRFEEVVGDAFRNVRAFKAIDEKRLRFKPARLGNLGGGPPTEKEMLRVALTQYLKFDTTAKA
;
A
#
# COMPACT_ATOMS: atom_id res chain seq x y z
N MET A 1 -15.17 20.04 -7.22
CA MET A 1 -14.90 18.81 -6.44
C MET A 1 -13.72 19.11 -5.53
N SER A 2 -13.83 18.78 -4.24
CA SER A 2 -12.74 18.96 -3.28
C SER A 2 -11.66 17.88 -3.48
N PRO A 3 -10.37 18.19 -3.27
CA PRO A 3 -9.30 17.19 -3.33
C PRO A 3 -9.52 16.12 -2.26
N ALA A 4 -9.22 14.86 -2.59
CA ALA A 4 -9.28 13.77 -1.61
C ALA A 4 -8.17 13.95 -0.57
N LEU A 5 -8.50 13.83 0.72
CA LEU A 5 -7.50 13.76 1.77
C LEU A 5 -6.92 12.35 1.80
N THR A 6 -5.60 12.24 1.87
CA THR A 6 -4.90 10.95 1.87
C THR A 6 -3.63 11.02 2.70
N ALA A 7 -3.37 9.99 3.49
CA ALA A 7 -2.13 9.84 4.25
C ALA A 7 -1.64 8.40 4.21
N VAL A 8 -0.33 8.22 4.10
CA VAL A 8 0.33 6.91 4.26
C VAL A 8 0.64 6.74 5.75
N ILE A 9 0.11 5.68 6.36
CA ILE A 9 0.28 5.41 7.80
C ILE A 9 1.35 4.36 8.08
N PHE A 10 1.66 3.53 7.08
CA PHE A 10 2.66 2.48 7.19
C PHE A 10 3.16 2.06 5.81
N HIS A 11 4.39 1.59 5.72
CA HIS A 11 4.85 0.86 4.54
C HIS A 11 5.94 -0.15 4.87
N CYS A 12 6.09 -1.13 3.99
CA CYS A 12 7.17 -2.11 4.04
C CYS A 12 7.74 -2.42 2.65
N VAL A 13 8.99 -2.84 2.64
CA VAL A 13 9.74 -3.31 1.46
C VAL A 13 10.12 -4.77 1.70
N PHE A 14 9.89 -5.60 0.69
CA PHE A 14 10.34 -6.99 0.69
C PHE A 14 11.72 -7.08 0.03
N ASN A 15 12.73 -7.44 0.81
CA ASN A 15 14.11 -7.48 0.36
C ASN A 15 14.42 -8.82 -0.32
N PRO A 16 15.40 -8.86 -1.24
CA PRO A 16 15.80 -10.10 -1.93
C PRO A 16 16.32 -11.21 -1.00
N ASP A 17 16.81 -10.86 0.19
CA ASP A 17 17.28 -11.79 1.21
C ASP A 17 16.14 -12.39 2.05
N GLY A 18 14.88 -12.07 1.73
CA GLY A 18 13.69 -12.52 2.46
C GLY A 18 13.38 -11.70 3.71
N SER A 19 14.20 -10.70 4.05
CA SER A 19 13.91 -9.77 5.13
C SER A 19 12.83 -8.74 4.73
N ILE A 20 12.20 -8.14 5.73
CA ILE A 20 11.20 -7.09 5.54
C ILE A 20 11.67 -5.85 6.29
N THR A 21 11.84 -4.74 5.56
CA THR A 21 12.06 -3.44 6.17
C THR A 21 10.74 -2.70 6.22
N HIS A 22 10.34 -2.17 7.38
CA HIS A 22 9.06 -1.48 7.54
C HIS A 22 9.18 -0.20 8.35
N TYR A 23 8.22 0.69 8.15
CA TYR A 23 8.17 2.01 8.74
C TYR A 23 6.72 2.37 9.06
N GLY A 24 6.46 2.63 10.35
CA GLY A 24 5.26 3.33 10.78
C GLY A 24 5.43 4.84 10.60
N HIS A 25 4.37 5.50 10.17
CA HIS A 25 4.33 6.96 10.09
C HIS A 25 3.50 7.51 11.24
N THR A 26 3.93 8.63 11.80
CA THR A 26 3.14 9.37 12.79
C THR A 26 2.00 10.10 12.09
N PHE A 27 0.80 10.04 12.68
CA PHE A 27 -0.37 10.77 12.20
C PHE A 27 -1.22 11.22 13.39
N GLU A 28 -1.96 12.29 13.18
CA GLU A 28 -2.93 12.77 14.16
C GLU A 28 -4.21 11.92 14.11
N MET A 29 -4.74 11.52 15.27
CA MET A 29 -5.90 10.62 15.32
C MET A 29 -7.15 11.25 14.72
N ASN A 30 -7.37 12.55 14.93
CA ASN A 30 -8.49 13.29 14.33
C ASN A 30 -8.45 13.27 12.79
N VAL A 31 -7.26 13.33 12.20
CA VAL A 31 -7.06 13.25 10.75
C VAL A 31 -7.38 11.83 10.27
N PHE A 32 -6.94 10.82 11.01
CA PHE A 32 -7.25 9.43 10.73
C PHE A 32 -8.76 9.14 10.76
N GLU A 33 -9.47 9.63 11.78
CA GLU A 33 -10.92 9.48 11.94
C GLU A 33 -11.72 10.17 10.81
N SER A 34 -11.16 11.20 10.19
CA SER A 34 -11.78 11.90 9.06
C SER A 34 -11.68 11.16 7.71
N MET A 35 -10.86 10.11 7.63
CA MET A 35 -10.59 9.34 6.42
C MET A 35 -11.09 7.90 6.57
N PRO A 36 -12.35 7.61 6.20
CA PRO A 36 -13.01 6.35 6.55
C PRO A 36 -12.48 5.13 5.78
N ASN A 37 -11.67 5.33 4.74
CA ASN A 37 -11.23 4.24 3.87
C ASN A 37 -9.77 3.90 4.11
N LEU A 38 -9.53 2.73 4.70
CA LEU A 38 -8.21 2.13 4.81
C LEU A 38 -7.95 1.14 3.67
N TYR A 39 -6.81 1.31 3.01
CA TYR A 39 -6.33 0.43 1.96
C TYR A 39 -4.94 -0.10 2.27
N ALA A 40 -4.72 -1.39 2.02
CA ALA A 40 -3.39 -1.94 1.77
C ALA A 40 -3.13 -1.95 0.27
N VAL A 41 -2.08 -1.28 -0.17
CA VAL A 41 -1.71 -1.18 -1.58
C VAL A 41 -0.42 -1.96 -1.81
N THR A 42 -0.55 -3.08 -2.52
CA THR A 42 0.61 -3.89 -2.90
C THR A 42 1.25 -3.30 -4.14
N VAL A 43 2.56 -3.10 -4.09
CA VAL A 43 3.36 -2.57 -5.20
C VAL A 43 3.98 -3.75 -5.94
N VAL A 44 3.54 -3.96 -7.17
CA VAL A 44 3.97 -5.10 -7.98
C VAL A 44 4.60 -4.67 -9.28
N GLU A 45 5.52 -5.48 -9.77
CA GLU A 45 6.12 -5.33 -11.09
C GLU A 45 5.92 -6.62 -11.87
N ARG A 46 5.34 -6.49 -13.08
CA ARG A 46 5.23 -7.61 -14.01
C ARG A 46 6.58 -7.80 -14.70
N ARG A 47 7.24 -8.93 -14.47
CA ARG A 47 8.53 -9.28 -15.09
C ARG A 47 8.35 -10.08 -16.37
N SER A 48 7.31 -10.89 -16.46
CA SER A 48 6.94 -11.66 -17.66
C SER A 48 5.41 -11.87 -17.72
N SER A 49 4.92 -12.67 -18.66
CA SER A 49 3.51 -13.06 -18.69
C SER A 49 3.06 -13.78 -17.40
N GLU A 50 3.98 -14.49 -16.75
CA GLU A 50 3.70 -15.42 -15.63
C GLU A 50 4.37 -14.99 -14.30
N THR A 51 5.38 -14.12 -14.37
CA THR A 51 6.16 -13.69 -13.20
C THR A 51 5.77 -12.29 -12.75
N VAL A 52 5.33 -12.20 -11.49
CA VAL A 52 5.04 -10.96 -10.77
C VAL A 52 5.95 -10.89 -9.57
N LYS A 53 6.70 -9.79 -9.47
CA LYS A 53 7.51 -9.47 -8.28
C LYS A 53 6.76 -8.48 -7.42
N VAL A 54 6.63 -8.77 -6.13
CA VAL A 54 6.12 -7.82 -5.14
C VAL A 54 7.32 -7.08 -4.53
N HIS A 55 7.31 -5.75 -4.62
CA HIS A 55 8.38 -4.91 -4.04
C HIS A 55 8.07 -4.48 -2.61
N GLY A 56 6.78 -4.36 -2.27
CA GLY A 56 6.37 -3.86 -0.98
C GLY A 56 4.87 -3.68 -0.87
N CYS A 57 4.46 -3.13 0.26
CA CYS A 57 3.09 -2.75 0.54
C CYS A 57 3.11 -1.42 1.29
N PHE A 58 2.16 -0.53 0.98
CA PHE A 58 1.91 0.65 1.80
C PHE A 58 0.45 0.71 2.20
N PHE A 59 0.19 1.28 3.36
CA PHE A 59 -1.14 1.43 3.93
C PHE A 59 -1.49 2.90 3.87
N MET A 60 -2.63 3.19 3.22
CA MET A 60 -3.13 4.54 3.09
C MET A 60 -4.53 4.63 3.67
N VAL A 61 -4.78 5.72 4.38
CA VAL A 61 -6.11 6.18 4.71
C VAL A 61 -6.49 7.31 3.76
N THR A 62 -7.75 7.32 3.32
CA THR A 62 -8.23 8.33 2.39
C THR A 62 -9.73 8.56 2.52
N THR A 63 -10.20 9.73 2.08
CA THR A 63 -11.63 9.99 1.84
C THR A 63 -12.13 9.37 0.54
N ALA A 64 -11.23 9.02 -0.40
CA ALA A 64 -11.59 8.43 -1.68
C ALA A 64 -11.95 6.94 -1.56
N THR A 65 -12.71 6.44 -2.52
CA THR A 65 -13.07 5.04 -2.68
C THR A 65 -12.64 4.53 -4.05
N HIS A 66 -12.53 3.21 -4.19
CA HIS A 66 -12.25 2.56 -5.47
C HIS A 66 -13.29 2.82 -6.59
N GLU A 67 -14.43 3.40 -6.26
CA GLU A 67 -15.47 3.78 -7.23
C GLU A 67 -15.23 5.20 -7.80
N ASP A 68 -14.35 5.98 -7.17
CA ASP A 68 -14.01 7.32 -7.63
C ASP A 68 -13.13 7.26 -8.89
N ILE A 69 -13.47 8.05 -9.91
CA ILE A 69 -12.74 8.12 -11.19
C ILE A 69 -11.25 8.48 -11.00
N ARG A 70 -10.91 9.18 -9.92
CA ARG A 70 -9.54 9.62 -9.62
C ARG A 70 -8.83 8.73 -8.61
N PHE A 71 -9.39 7.59 -8.23
CA PHE A 71 -8.80 6.73 -7.20
C PHE A 71 -7.37 6.27 -7.53
N GLU A 72 -7.11 5.96 -8.80
CA GLU A 72 -5.75 5.59 -9.25
C GLU A 72 -4.75 6.73 -9.06
N GLU A 73 -5.16 7.98 -9.31
CA GLU A 73 -4.31 9.16 -9.08
C GLU A 73 -4.00 9.32 -7.58
N VAL A 74 -5.00 9.12 -6.72
CA VAL A 74 -4.82 9.17 -5.25
C VAL A 74 -3.82 8.11 -4.78
N VAL A 75 -3.91 6.88 -5.30
CA VAL A 75 -2.97 5.81 -5.00
C VAL A 75 -1.55 6.15 -5.50
N GLY A 76 -1.43 6.71 -6.70
CA GLY A 76 -0.15 7.17 -7.26
C GLY A 76 0.49 8.30 -6.44
N ASP A 77 -0.30 9.28 -6.01
CA ASP A 77 0.15 10.35 -5.12
C ASP A 77 0.62 9.81 -3.76
N ALA A 78 -0.13 8.87 -3.16
CA ALA A 78 0.28 8.22 -1.93
C ALA A 78 1.61 7.47 -2.12
N PHE A 79 1.76 6.71 -3.22
CA PHE A 79 2.99 6.00 -3.56
C PHE A 79 4.20 6.92 -3.69
N ARG A 80 4.07 8.07 -4.38
CA ARG A 80 5.16 9.03 -4.56
C ARG A 80 5.70 9.62 -3.26
N ASN A 81 4.88 9.62 -2.21
CA ASN A 81 5.30 10.03 -0.86
C ASN A 81 6.10 8.95 -0.11
N VAL A 82 6.10 7.70 -0.58
CA VAL A 82 6.86 6.59 0.02
C VAL A 82 8.28 6.55 -0.54
N ARG A 83 9.22 7.19 0.17
CA ARG A 83 10.63 7.30 -0.26
C ARG A 83 11.30 5.95 -0.55
N ALA A 84 10.91 4.90 0.14
CA ALA A 84 11.50 3.57 0.00
C ALA A 84 11.35 2.97 -1.41
N PHE A 85 10.37 3.43 -2.20
CA PHE A 85 10.16 2.95 -3.57
C PHE A 85 10.78 3.84 -4.65
N LYS A 86 11.45 4.95 -4.30
CA LYS A 86 12.02 5.91 -5.27
C LYS A 86 13.04 5.30 -6.23
N ALA A 87 13.72 4.23 -5.83
CA ALA A 87 14.69 3.53 -6.67
C ALA A 87 14.03 2.69 -7.78
N ILE A 88 12.71 2.56 -7.78
CA ILE A 88 11.96 1.74 -8.73
C ILE A 88 11.23 2.65 -9.71
N ASP A 89 11.38 2.39 -11.01
CA ASP A 89 10.67 3.12 -12.05
C ASP A 89 9.15 2.87 -11.95
N GLU A 90 8.41 3.92 -11.56
CA GLU A 90 6.95 3.91 -11.37
C GLU A 90 6.21 3.39 -12.61
N LYS A 91 6.71 3.63 -13.83
CA LYS A 91 6.05 3.19 -15.07
C LYS A 91 5.97 1.66 -15.21
N ARG A 92 6.90 0.96 -14.55
CA ARG A 92 6.95 -0.51 -14.51
C ARG A 92 6.09 -1.09 -13.40
N LEU A 93 5.65 -0.26 -12.46
CA LEU A 93 4.87 -0.67 -11.32
C LEU A 93 3.38 -0.71 -11.64
N ARG A 94 2.68 -1.58 -10.91
CA ARG A 94 1.23 -1.63 -10.84
C ARG A 94 0.84 -1.69 -9.37
N PHE A 95 -0.30 -1.08 -9.08
CA PHE A 95 -0.83 -1.03 -7.72
C PHE A 95 -2.00 -2.01 -7.60
N LYS A 96 -2.00 -2.78 -6.51
CA LYS A 96 -3.10 -3.69 -6.14
C LYS A 96 -3.69 -3.24 -4.81
N PRO A 97 -4.64 -2.29 -4.83
CA PRO A 97 -5.31 -1.82 -3.62
C PRO A 97 -6.30 -2.86 -3.11
N ALA A 98 -6.30 -3.11 -1.80
CA ALA A 98 -7.27 -3.92 -1.09
C ALA A 98 -7.85 -3.10 0.06
N ARG A 99 -9.17 -2.86 0.02
CA ARG A 99 -9.87 -2.16 1.10
C ARG A 99 -9.93 -3.07 2.33
N LEU A 100 -9.46 -2.58 3.46
CA LEU A 100 -9.45 -3.33 4.73
C LEU A 100 -10.71 -3.10 5.59
N GLY A 101 -11.61 -2.24 5.11
CA GLY A 101 -12.88 -1.95 5.79
C GLY A 101 -12.80 -0.71 6.67
N ASN A 102 -13.84 -0.53 7.49
CA ASN A 102 -14.06 0.67 8.29
C ASN A 102 -13.29 0.59 9.63
N LEU A 103 -12.71 1.71 10.04
CA LEU A 103 -11.73 1.82 11.14
C LEU A 103 -12.34 1.81 12.54
N GLY A 104 -13.45 1.08 12.75
CA GLY A 104 -14.29 1.13 13.96
C GLY A 104 -13.61 0.75 15.28
N GLY A 105 -12.32 0.39 15.27
CA GLY A 105 -11.49 0.11 16.45
C GLY A 105 -10.19 0.92 16.50
N GLY A 106 -10.06 1.99 15.71
CA GLY A 106 -8.83 2.77 15.57
C GLY A 106 -7.89 2.24 14.47
N PRO A 107 -6.68 2.82 14.36
CA PRO A 107 -5.70 2.36 13.38
C PRO A 107 -5.23 0.93 13.66
N PRO A 108 -5.02 0.13 12.61
CA PRO A 108 -4.42 -1.19 12.78
C PRO A 108 -3.03 -1.04 13.41
N THR A 109 -2.69 -1.99 14.27
CA THR A 109 -1.35 -2.10 14.82
C THR A 109 -0.34 -2.45 13.74
N GLU A 110 0.94 -2.16 13.99
CA GLU A 110 2.04 -2.56 13.11
C GLU A 110 2.00 -4.05 12.77
N LYS A 111 1.75 -4.90 13.76
CA LYS A 111 1.67 -6.36 13.59
C LYS A 111 0.53 -6.77 12.65
N GLU A 112 -0.62 -6.12 12.73
CA GLU A 112 -1.75 -6.38 11.83
C GLU A 112 -1.43 -5.95 10.40
N MET A 113 -0.82 -4.78 10.23
CA MET A 113 -0.39 -4.28 8.92
C MET A 113 0.66 -5.21 8.29
N LEU A 114 1.68 -5.64 9.03
CA LEU A 114 2.66 -6.61 8.54
C LEU A 114 2.03 -7.94 8.15
N ARG A 115 1.07 -8.45 8.93
CA ARG A 115 0.35 -9.68 8.59
C ARG A 115 -0.42 -9.56 7.28
N VAL A 116 -1.08 -8.43 7.06
CA VAL A 116 -1.78 -8.14 5.80
C VAL A 116 -0.77 -8.04 4.65
N ALA A 117 0.32 -7.30 4.82
CA ALA A 117 1.35 -7.16 3.79
C ALA A 117 1.96 -8.50 3.39
N LEU A 118 2.30 -9.36 4.36
CA LEU A 118 2.78 -10.72 4.14
C LEU A 118 1.76 -11.58 3.38
N THR A 119 0.48 -11.46 3.73
CA THR A 119 -0.59 -12.20 3.04
C THR A 119 -0.70 -11.77 1.57
N GLN A 120 -0.58 -10.46 1.28
CA GLN A 120 -0.57 -9.97 -0.10
C GLN A 120 0.69 -10.39 -0.86
N TYR A 121 1.86 -10.37 -0.19
CA TYR A 121 3.11 -10.87 -0.76
C TYR A 121 2.99 -12.33 -1.19
N LEU A 122 2.56 -13.22 -0.29
CA LEU A 122 2.37 -14.65 -0.59
C LEU A 122 1.32 -14.91 -1.67
N LYS A 123 0.32 -14.03 -1.78
CA LYS A 123 -0.74 -14.13 -2.79
C LYS A 123 -0.27 -13.73 -4.19
N PHE A 124 0.55 -12.69 -4.30
CA PHE A 124 0.87 -12.06 -5.58
C PHE A 124 2.29 -12.30 -6.08
N ASP A 125 3.25 -12.57 -5.21
CA ASP A 125 4.63 -12.84 -5.64
C ASP A 125 4.70 -14.25 -6.23
N THR A 126 5.16 -14.33 -7.47
CA THR A 126 5.34 -15.61 -8.19
C THR A 126 6.81 -15.87 -8.54
N THR A 127 7.74 -15.06 -8.05
CA THR A 127 9.18 -15.19 -8.37
C THR A 127 9.79 -16.47 -7.79
N ALA A 128 9.23 -17.01 -6.71
CA ALA A 128 9.67 -18.29 -6.13
C ALA A 128 9.17 -19.54 -6.89
N LYS A 129 8.32 -19.37 -7.92
CA LYS A 129 7.74 -20.47 -8.70
C LYS A 129 8.30 -20.60 -10.13
N ALA A 130 9.31 -19.80 -10.48
CA ALA A 130 9.93 -19.79 -11.81
C ALA A 130 11.27 -20.53 -11.81
#